data_AF-A0A7V8NPL0-F1
#
_entry.id   AF-A0A7V8NPL0-F1
#
_cell.length_a   1.000
_cell.length_b   1.000
_cell.length_c   1.000
_cell.angle_alpha   90.00
_cell.angle_beta   90.00
_cell.angle_gamma   90.00
#
_symmetry.space_group_name_H-M   'P 1'
#
loop_
_entity.id
_entity.type
_entity.pdbx_description
1 polymer ?
#
loop_
_entity_poly.entity_id
_entity_poly.type
_entity_poly.pdbx_seq_one_letter_code
_entity_poly.pdbx_strand_id
1 'polypeptide(L)'
;MILPAARERLEALLRHRSMEGALAELRANAAVVSITGLHDVAKALVAVHLTHALRRPAFFVTDSNRRAEALAETLRFFATVFSGAASSVATLPSFDRLPWESQSPHADILERRATTLFRLVDGQI
;
A
#
# COMPACT_ATOMS: atom_id res chain seq x y z
N MET A 1 -11.83 14.54 0.32
CA MET A 1 -13.20 14.07 0.59
C MET A 1 -13.86 13.76 -0.75
N ILE A 2 -14.30 12.52 -0.97
CA ILE A 2 -14.95 12.10 -2.22
C ILE A 2 -16.48 12.13 -2.04
N LEU A 3 -17.23 12.34 -3.12
CA LEU A 3 -18.70 12.24 -3.11
C LEU A 3 -19.12 10.80 -2.73
N PRO A 4 -20.14 10.62 -1.87
CA PRO A 4 -20.63 9.29 -1.47
C PRO A 4 -20.93 8.37 -2.66
N ALA A 5 -21.57 8.91 -3.71
CA ALA A 5 -21.90 8.18 -4.92
C ALA A 5 -20.69 7.66 -5.72
N ALA A 6 -19.50 8.24 -5.52
CA ALA A 6 -18.27 7.73 -6.12
C ALA A 6 -17.68 6.58 -5.30
N ARG A 7 -17.73 6.67 -3.96
CA ARG A 7 -17.34 5.57 -3.06
C ARG A 7 -18.18 4.31 -3.34
N GLU A 8 -19.50 4.45 -3.45
CA GLU A 8 -20.41 3.35 -3.77
C GLU A 8 -20.08 2.67 -5.11
N ARG A 9 -19.72 3.46 -6.13
CA ARG A 9 -19.30 2.92 -7.43
C ARG A 9 -18.00 2.13 -7.33
N LEU A 10 -17.02 2.64 -6.58
CA LEU A 10 -15.76 1.92 -6.33
C LEU A 10 -16.02 0.60 -5.58
N GLU A 11 -16.88 0.62 -4.57
CA GLU A 11 -17.29 -0.60 -3.85
C GLU A 11 -18.02 -1.59 -4.77
N ALA A 12 -18.86 -1.12 -5.69
CA ALA A 12 -19.50 -1.97 -6.68
C ALA A 12 -18.48 -2.64 -7.63
N LEU A 13 -17.44 -1.92 -8.06
CA LEU A 13 -16.36 -2.48 -8.86
C LEU A 13 -15.56 -3.56 -8.09
N LEU A 14 -15.37 -3.36 -6.78
CA LEU A 14 -14.64 -4.30 -5.92
C LEU A 14 -15.42 -5.58 -5.60
N ARG A 15 -16.75 -5.62 -5.86
CA ARG A 15 -17.57 -6.85 -5.82
C ARG A 15 -17.42 -7.73 -7.06
N HIS A 16 -16.46 -7.45 -7.93
CA HIS A 16 -16.15 -8.33 -9.05
C HIS A 16 -15.69 -9.72 -8.56
N ARG A 17 -16.14 -10.80 -9.21
CA ARG A 17 -15.88 -12.19 -8.77
C ARG A 17 -14.40 -12.49 -8.53
N SER A 18 -13.50 -11.97 -9.36
CA SER A 18 -12.06 -12.15 -9.19
C SER A 18 -11.53 -11.53 -7.89
N MET A 19 -12.10 -10.41 -7.45
CA MET A 19 -11.72 -9.76 -6.20
C MET A 19 -12.30 -10.50 -4.99
N GLU A 20 -13.56 -10.92 -5.07
CA GLU A 20 -14.19 -11.70 -4.02
C GLU A 20 -13.50 -13.05 -3.81
N GLY A 21 -13.13 -13.73 -4.90
CA GLY A 21 -12.34 -14.96 -4.86
C GLY A 21 -10.98 -14.76 -4.22
N ALA A 22 -10.21 -13.75 -4.65
CA ALA A 22 -8.92 -13.43 -4.06
C ALA A 22 -9.02 -13.11 -2.56
N LEU A 23 -10.03 -12.34 -2.15
CA LEU A 23 -10.27 -12.01 -0.75
C LEU A 23 -10.67 -13.23 0.08
N ALA A 24 -11.46 -14.15 -0.49
CA ALA A 24 -11.84 -15.40 0.15
C ALA A 24 -10.63 -16.31 0.38
N GLU A 25 -9.75 -16.47 -0.62
CA GLU A 25 -8.50 -17.22 -0.49
C GLU A 25 -7.58 -16.61 0.57
N LEU A 26 -7.42 -15.29 0.58
CA LEU A 26 -6.62 -14.60 1.60
C LEU A 26 -7.20 -14.77 3.02
N ARG A 27 -8.54 -14.78 3.18
CA ARG A 27 -9.20 -15.08 4.46
C ARG A 27 -9.00 -16.52 4.90
N ALA A 28 -8.91 -17.45 3.97
CA ALA A 28 -8.54 -18.85 4.22
C ALA A 28 -7.04 -19.03 4.48
N ASN A 29 -6.26 -17.95 4.61
CA ASN A 29 -4.80 -17.95 4.80
C ASN A 29 -4.04 -18.63 3.66
N ALA A 30 -4.51 -18.50 2.41
CA ALA A 30 -3.72 -18.87 1.25
C ALA A 30 -2.36 -18.16 1.29
N ALA A 31 -1.29 -18.92 1.04
CA ALA A 31 0.08 -18.39 1.10
C ALA A 31 0.35 -17.38 -0.02
N VAL A 32 -0.22 -17.61 -1.21
CA VAL A 32 -0.03 -16.78 -2.39
C VAL A 32 -1.35 -16.68 -3.15
N VAL A 33 -1.73 -15.45 -3.51
CA VAL A 33 -2.84 -15.14 -4.41
C VAL A 33 -2.32 -14.17 -5.47
N SER A 34 -2.67 -14.39 -6.73
CA SER A 34 -2.22 -13.55 -7.85
C SER A 34 -3.41 -12.84 -8.50
N ILE A 35 -3.28 -11.53 -8.69
CA ILE A 35 -4.25 -10.70 -9.42
C ILE A 35 -3.51 -9.99 -10.56
N THR A 36 -3.94 -10.21 -11.79
CA THR A 36 -3.30 -9.66 -13.01
C THR A 36 -4.23 -8.70 -13.75
N GLY A 37 -3.67 -7.90 -14.67
CA GLY A 37 -4.46 -7.01 -15.53
C GLY A 37 -4.84 -5.66 -14.91
N LEU A 38 -4.28 -5.32 -13.75
CA LEU A 38 -4.53 -4.04 -13.09
C LEU A 38 -3.50 -2.99 -13.51
N HIS A 39 -3.96 -1.79 -13.88
CA HIS A 39 -3.12 -0.61 -13.94
C HIS A 39 -2.83 -0.06 -12.52
N ASP A 40 -1.92 0.90 -12.43
CA ASP A 40 -1.35 1.40 -11.17
C ASP A 40 -2.37 1.94 -10.17
N VAL A 41 -3.31 2.76 -10.62
CA VAL A 41 -4.37 3.31 -9.76
C VAL A 41 -5.26 2.20 -9.20
N ALA A 42 -5.56 1.18 -10.01
CA ALA A 42 -6.35 0.03 -9.59
C ALA A 42 -5.58 -0.86 -8.61
N LYS A 43 -4.27 -1.02 -8.77
CA LYS A 43 -3.44 -1.72 -7.78
C LYS A 43 -3.51 -1.05 -6.41
N ALA A 44 -3.46 0.28 -6.37
CA ALA A 44 -3.61 1.02 -5.11
C ALA A 44 -5.01 0.86 -4.50
N LEU A 45 -6.06 0.99 -5.31
CA LEU A 45 -7.44 0.76 -4.88
C LEU A 45 -7.63 -0.64 -4.28
N VAL A 46 -7.16 -1.67 -4.99
CA VAL A 46 -7.25 -3.07 -4.57
C VAL A 46 -6.44 -3.30 -3.30
N ALA A 47 -5.20 -2.80 -3.23
CA ALA A 47 -4.36 -2.96 -2.04
C ALA A 47 -5.02 -2.37 -0.79
N VAL A 48 -5.59 -1.16 -0.89
CA VAL A 48 -6.31 -0.55 0.23
C VAL A 48 -7.57 -1.34 0.58
N HIS A 49 -8.34 -1.79 -0.43
CA HIS A 49 -9.53 -2.60 -0.20
C HIS A 49 -9.21 -3.89 0.55
N LEU A 50 -8.20 -4.63 0.10
CA LEU A 50 -7.77 -5.89 0.75
C LEU A 50 -7.27 -5.64 2.17
N THR A 51 -6.42 -4.63 2.38
CA THR A 51 -5.89 -4.26 3.70
C THR A 51 -7.02 -3.90 4.67
N HIS A 52 -7.98 -3.10 4.21
CA HIS A 52 -9.16 -2.73 4.98
C HIS A 52 -10.07 -3.93 5.29
N ALA A 53 -10.34 -4.78 4.29
CA ALA A 53 -11.24 -5.93 4.43
C ALA A 53 -10.65 -7.05 5.29
N LEU A 54 -9.32 -7.19 5.31
CA LEU A 54 -8.60 -8.18 6.11
C LEU A 54 -8.23 -7.67 7.51
N ARG A 55 -8.22 -6.33 7.72
CA ARG A 55 -7.81 -5.67 8.97
C ARG A 55 -6.41 -6.11 9.45
N ARG A 56 -5.49 -6.23 8.50
CA ARG A 56 -4.09 -6.61 8.76
C ARG A 56 -3.16 -5.55 8.18
N PRO A 57 -2.07 -5.19 8.87
CA PRO A 57 -1.04 -4.34 8.26
C PRO A 57 -0.45 -5.05 7.04
N ALA A 58 -0.09 -4.28 6.01
CA ALA A 58 0.40 -4.81 4.76
C ALA A 58 1.55 -3.96 4.21
N PHE A 59 2.46 -4.61 3.48
CA PHE A 59 3.53 -3.94 2.75
C PHE A 59 3.18 -3.90 1.26
N PHE A 60 3.20 -2.71 0.67
CA PHE A 60 3.06 -2.53 -0.77
C PHE A 60 4.45 -2.33 -1.39
N VAL A 61 4.92 -3.33 -2.12
CA VAL A 61 6.29 -3.35 -2.68
C VAL A 61 6.26 -2.97 -4.15
N THR A 62 7.16 -2.08 -4.55
CA THR A 62 7.34 -1.63 -5.93
C THR A 62 8.78 -1.85 -6.40
N ASP A 63 8.99 -1.79 -7.71
CA ASP A 63 10.30 -1.94 -8.35
C ASP A 63 11.30 -0.78 -8.08
N SER A 64 10.80 0.39 -7.69
CA SER A 64 11.60 1.60 -7.58
C SER A 64 11.04 2.56 -6.55
N ASN A 65 11.92 3.40 -5.96
CA ASN A 65 11.52 4.45 -5.03
C ASN A 65 10.55 5.46 -5.67
N ARG A 66 10.78 5.82 -6.95
CA ARG A 66 9.90 6.74 -7.68
C ARG A 66 8.47 6.20 -7.77
N ARG A 67 8.33 4.92 -8.09
CA ARG A 67 7.02 4.26 -8.19
C ARG A 67 6.36 4.12 -6.82
N ALA A 68 7.13 3.82 -5.78
CA ALA A 68 6.64 3.76 -4.40
C ALA A 68 6.01 5.11 -3.99
N GLU A 69 6.72 6.22 -4.20
CA GLU A 69 6.23 7.55 -3.81
C GLU A 69 4.99 7.98 -4.62
N ALA A 70 5.00 7.74 -5.93
CA ALA A 70 3.84 8.05 -6.79
C ALA A 70 2.58 7.27 -6.37
N LEU A 71 2.73 6.00 -6.02
CA LEU A 71 1.62 5.17 -5.56
C LEU A 71 1.23 5.47 -4.11
N ALA A 72 2.16 5.92 -3.26
CA ALA A 72 1.87 6.24 -1.87
C ALA A 72 0.80 7.33 -1.73
N GLU A 73 0.82 8.36 -2.57
CA GLU A 73 -0.24 9.38 -2.58
C GLU A 73 -1.60 8.79 -2.97
N THR A 74 -1.63 7.94 -3.99
CA THR A 74 -2.84 7.26 -4.44
C THR A 74 -3.40 6.31 -3.36
N LEU A 75 -2.50 5.58 -2.68
CA LEU A 75 -2.85 4.73 -1.53
C LEU A 75 -3.44 5.55 -0.40
N ARG A 76 -2.82 6.67 0.00
CA ARG A 76 -3.36 7.59 1.03
C ARG A 76 -4.75 8.08 0.65
N PHE A 77 -4.94 8.50 -0.60
CA PHE A 77 -6.23 8.92 -1.10
C PHE A 77 -7.29 7.83 -0.89
N PHE A 78 -7.08 6.62 -1.40
CA PHE A 78 -8.06 5.54 -1.23
C PHE A 78 -8.23 5.13 0.24
N ALA A 79 -7.17 5.18 1.05
CA ALA A 79 -7.24 4.87 2.47
C ALA A 79 -8.23 5.81 3.20
N THR A 80 -8.22 7.11 2.86
CA THR A 80 -9.22 8.07 3.37
C THR A 80 -10.65 7.74 2.90
N VAL A 81 -10.82 7.19 1.70
CA VAL A 81 -12.14 6.84 1.13
C VAL A 81 -12.76 5.62 1.83
N PHE A 82 -11.96 4.61 2.17
CA PHE A 82 -12.47 3.36 2.75
C PHE A 82 -12.47 3.34 4.28
N SER A 83 -11.43 3.87 4.92
CA SER A 83 -11.22 3.72 6.37
C SER A 83 -11.61 4.94 7.20
N GLY A 84 -11.86 6.11 6.58
CA GLY A 84 -12.27 7.35 7.25
C GLY A 84 -11.19 8.00 8.13
N ALA A 85 -10.22 7.24 8.62
CA ALA A 85 -8.97 7.75 9.15
C ALA A 85 -8.03 8.09 7.98
N ALA A 86 -7.27 9.18 8.10
CA ALA A 86 -6.08 9.39 7.28
C ALA A 86 -5.04 8.33 7.67
N SER A 87 -5.24 7.10 7.23
CA SER A 87 -4.45 5.94 7.62
C SER A 87 -3.06 6.07 7.00
N SER A 88 -2.08 6.33 7.86
CA SER A 88 -0.97 5.40 8.19
C SER A 88 -0.13 4.84 7.02
N VAL A 89 -0.23 5.36 5.80
CA VAL A 89 0.63 4.96 4.67
C VAL A 89 1.94 5.75 4.70
N ALA A 90 3.04 5.05 4.92
CA ALA A 90 4.39 5.59 4.83
C ALA A 90 5.21 4.89 3.74
N THR A 91 6.18 5.62 3.17
CA THR A 91 7.14 5.08 2.22
C THR A 91 8.42 4.72 2.95
N LEU A 92 8.94 3.51 2.74
CA LEU A 92 10.26 3.10 3.19
C LEU A 92 11.19 3.05 1.96
N PRO A 93 12.04 4.07 1.72
CA PRO A 93 12.84 4.12 0.50
C PRO A 93 13.95 3.07 0.53
N SER A 94 14.25 2.47 -0.62
CA SER A 94 15.48 1.70 -0.81
C SER A 94 16.71 2.60 -0.67
N PHE A 95 17.86 2.01 -0.32
CA PHE A 95 19.15 2.69 -0.39
C PHE A 95 19.45 3.14 -1.82
N ASP A 96 20.18 4.26 -1.93
CA ASP A 96 20.73 4.79 -3.19
C ASP A 96 22.02 4.09 -3.61
N ARG A 97 22.59 3.27 -2.73
CA ARG A 97 23.84 2.52 -2.93
C ARG A 97 23.63 1.02 -2.68
N LEU A 98 24.50 0.20 -3.26
CA LEU A 98 24.51 -1.23 -3.01
C LEU A 98 25.24 -1.56 -1.69
N PRO A 99 24.88 -2.66 -0.99
CA PRO A 99 25.46 -3.00 0.31
C PRO A 99 26.98 -3.21 0.33
N TRP A 100 27.61 -3.48 -0.83
CA TRP A 100 29.04 -3.76 -0.95
C TRP A 100 29.85 -2.55 -1.46
N GLU A 101 29.23 -1.41 -1.71
CA GLU A 101 29.96 -0.19 -2.03
C GLU A 101 30.65 0.37 -0.77
N SER A 102 31.85 0.92 -0.92
CA SER A 102 32.63 1.46 0.20
C SER A 102 32.11 2.80 0.73
N GLN A 103 31.06 3.34 0.12
CA GLN A 103 30.45 4.62 0.49
C GLN A 103 29.10 4.39 1.16
N SER A 104 28.85 5.13 2.24
CA SER A 104 27.55 5.10 2.91
C SER A 104 26.44 5.66 2.03
N PRO A 105 25.20 5.19 2.20
CA PRO A 105 24.01 5.81 1.61
C PRO A 105 23.87 7.28 2.00
N HIS A 106 23.14 8.06 1.19
CA HIS A 106 22.89 9.46 1.50
C HIS A 106 22.16 9.65 2.84
N ALA A 107 22.57 10.66 3.63
CA ALA A 107 22.03 10.91 4.96
C ALA A 107 20.49 11.03 4.99
N ASP A 108 19.90 11.78 4.06
CA ASP A 108 18.45 11.93 3.91
C ASP A 108 17.70 10.60 3.68
N ILE A 109 18.34 9.60 3.07
CA ILE A 109 17.73 8.27 2.90
C ILE A 109 17.78 7.52 4.23
N LEU A 110 18.91 7.58 4.94
CA LEU A 110 19.05 6.97 6.25
C LEU A 110 18.05 7.55 7.25
N GLU A 111 17.91 8.87 7.29
CA GLU A 111 16.95 9.58 8.17
C GLU A 111 15.51 9.18 7.86
N ARG A 112 15.09 9.23 6.59
CA ARG A 112 13.73 8.83 6.19
C ARG A 112 13.44 7.37 6.55
N ARG A 113 14.40 6.46 6.33
CA ARG A 113 14.25 5.06 6.71
C ARG A 113 14.12 4.89 8.22
N ALA A 114 15.03 5.49 9.00
CA ALA A 114 14.99 5.42 10.46
C ALA A 114 13.66 5.95 11.01
N THR A 115 13.20 7.09 10.50
CA THR A 115 11.91 7.70 10.88
C THR A 115 10.73 6.80 10.54
N THR A 116 10.66 6.27 9.31
CA THR A 116 9.57 5.37 8.90
C THR A 116 9.55 4.08 9.73
N LEU A 117 10.71 3.48 10.02
CA LEU A 117 10.79 2.26 10.84
C LEU A 117 10.42 2.53 12.31
N PHE A 118 10.85 3.66 12.87
CA PHE A 118 10.46 4.09 14.21
C PHE A 118 8.93 4.23 14.32
N ARG A 119 8.32 4.96 13.37
CA ARG A 119 6.86 5.14 13.31
C ARG A 119 6.10 3.82 13.17
N LEU A 120 6.65 2.86 12.44
CA LEU A 120 6.07 1.53 12.27
C LEU A 120 6.07 0.75 13.60
N VAL A 121 7.19 0.77 14.32
CA VAL A 121 7.32 0.09 15.62
C VAL A 121 6.46 0.76 16.69
N ASP A 122 6.32 2.09 16.63
CA ASP A 122 5.49 2.89 17.56
C ASP A 122 3.98 2.81 17.24
N GLY A 123 3.57 2.08 16.20
CA GLY A 123 2.16 1.90 15.84
C GLY A 123 1.51 3.15 15.23
N GLN A 124 2.32 4.07 14.68
CA GLN A 124 1.85 5.29 14.00
C GLN A 124 1.56 5.08 12.51
N ILE A 125 1.75 3.86 12.01
CA ILE A 125 1.61 3.39 10.61
C ILE A 125 0.83 2.06 10.64
#